data_AF-B7MJR3-F1
#
_entry.id   AF-B7MJR3-F1
#
_cell.length_a   1.000
_cell.length_b   1.000
_cell.length_c   1.000
_cell.angle_alpha   90.00
_cell.angle_beta   90.00
_cell.angle_gamma   90.00
#
_symmetry.space_group_name_H-M   'P 1'
#
loop_
_entity.id
_entity.type
_entity.pdbx_description
1 polymer ?
#
loop_
_entity_poly.entity_id
_entity_poly.type
_entity_poly.pdbx_seq_one_letter_code
_entity_poly.pdbx_strand_id
1 'polypeptide(L)'
;MKNYWRATMNQNPFSFYDFLGYLIPGGFFILLMYFCGLTFDLDIVIDLSELLRGQSQIFGILNYASIVIISYIAGHFISITSAFFIEKYMNKELGYPSKYLFKKLIDTSESICSPSCDERSADKKTKIKNRIIKCVLCPIILWDFITQKLCYSQSLPFHLANTTWLMIKEGYEKKFITNRQLLQDKNGLDDDLFRLAYHYVYEFSKQHQTKIQNYVALYGFCRNICLIFIISFWVSVPTFIYRLCTHSDYLYSLLSIMLSFFFVYVFYVGFVKFYRRYTLEVLMAFAVLQSNDTIR
;
A
#
# COMPACT_ATOMS: atom_id res chain seq x y z
N MET A 1 -11.33 -17.34 38.39
CA MET A 1 -10.53 -16.21 37.84
C MET A 1 -9.12 -16.71 37.56
N LYS A 2 -8.86 -17.20 36.34
CA LYS A 2 -7.53 -17.70 35.93
C LYS A 2 -6.85 -16.65 35.05
N ASN A 3 -5.63 -16.30 35.43
CA ASN A 3 -4.73 -15.33 34.80
C ASN A 3 -4.48 -15.64 33.31
N TYR A 4 -5.16 -14.93 32.41
CA TYR A 4 -4.97 -14.98 30.95
C TYR A 4 -4.58 -13.61 30.37
N TRP A 5 -3.66 -12.88 31.00
CA TRP A 5 -3.25 -11.56 30.48
C TRP A 5 -1.76 -11.29 30.61
N ARG A 6 -0.94 -12.10 29.95
CA ARG A 6 0.40 -11.66 29.57
C ARG A 6 0.88 -12.38 28.33
N ALA A 7 0.36 -11.97 27.17
CA ALA A 7 1.12 -12.13 25.94
C ALA A 7 2.32 -11.18 26.04
N THR A 8 3.49 -11.70 26.41
CA THR A 8 4.75 -10.97 26.29
C THR A 8 5.06 -10.82 24.81
N MET A 9 4.60 -9.71 24.22
CA MET A 9 5.00 -9.28 22.89
C MET A 9 6.45 -8.80 22.96
N ASN A 10 7.40 -9.68 22.62
CA ASN A 10 8.74 -9.26 22.23
C ASN A 10 8.66 -8.65 20.83
N GLN A 11 8.14 -7.42 20.74
CA GLN A 11 8.34 -6.64 19.53
C GLN A 11 9.77 -6.13 19.54
N ASN A 12 10.55 -6.56 18.55
CA ASN A 12 11.84 -5.97 18.29
C ASN A 12 11.62 -4.47 17.99
N PRO A 13 12.36 -3.54 18.61
CA PRO A 13 12.14 -2.10 18.43
C PRO A 13 12.36 -1.63 16.98
N PHE A 14 13.03 -2.48 16.18
CA PHE A 14 13.11 -2.36 14.73
C PHE A 14 12.43 -3.57 14.09
N SER A 15 11.29 -3.34 13.46
CA SER A 15 10.50 -4.38 12.84
C SER A 15 10.90 -4.59 11.37
N PHE A 16 10.55 -5.75 10.82
CA PHE A 16 10.67 -5.99 9.36
C PHE A 16 9.93 -4.91 8.54
N TYR A 17 8.85 -4.38 9.09
CA TYR A 17 8.10 -3.29 8.50
C TYR A 17 8.91 -1.99 8.45
N ASP A 18 9.73 -1.69 9.47
CA ASP A 18 10.55 -0.48 9.46
C ASP A 18 11.65 -0.54 8.38
N PHE A 19 12.21 -1.72 8.18
CA PHE A 19 13.20 -1.96 7.13
C PHE A 19 12.60 -1.83 5.73
N LEU A 20 11.55 -2.58 5.45
CA LEU A 20 10.97 -2.68 4.10
C LEU A 20 10.06 -1.48 3.79
N GLY A 21 9.33 -0.98 4.79
CA GLY A 21 8.39 0.13 4.64
C GLY A 21 9.08 1.49 4.59
N TYR A 22 10.17 1.69 5.33
CA TYR A 22 10.79 3.01 5.45
C TYR A 22 12.23 3.04 4.93
N LEU A 23 13.11 2.20 5.48
CA LEU A 23 14.54 2.30 5.17
C LEU A 23 14.82 2.09 3.67
N ILE A 24 14.36 0.97 3.08
CA ILE A 24 14.62 0.68 1.66
C ILE A 24 14.01 1.74 0.73
N PRO A 25 12.72 2.12 0.85
CA PRO A 25 12.14 3.12 -0.03
C PRO A 25 12.82 4.49 0.07
N GLY A 26 13.19 4.93 1.27
CA GLY A 26 13.90 6.19 1.43
C GLY A 26 15.29 6.17 0.80
N GLY A 27 16.02 5.07 0.94
CA GLY A 27 17.36 4.93 0.37
C GLY A 27 17.32 4.88 -1.14
N PHE A 28 16.33 4.16 -1.68
CA PHE A 28 16.06 4.11 -3.12
C PHE A 28 15.68 5.48 -3.68
N PHE A 29 14.89 6.26 -2.96
CA PHE A 29 14.53 7.62 -3.35
C PHE A 29 15.75 8.55 -3.41
N ILE A 30 16.60 8.52 -2.37
CA ILE A 30 17.83 9.34 -2.34
C ILE A 30 18.76 8.94 -3.49
N LEU A 31 18.91 7.64 -3.75
CA LEU A 31 19.72 7.14 -4.87
C LEU A 31 19.21 7.65 -6.22
N LEU A 32 17.89 7.61 -6.45
CA LEU A 32 17.29 8.11 -7.69
C LEU A 32 17.45 9.63 -7.84
N MET A 33 17.29 10.38 -6.75
CA MET A 33 17.49 11.83 -6.75
C MET A 33 18.93 12.20 -7.15
N TYR A 34 19.92 11.46 -6.64
CA TYR A 34 21.32 11.61 -7.02
C TYR A 34 21.54 11.39 -8.53
N PHE A 35 21.04 10.28 -9.08
CA PHE A 35 21.19 9.98 -10.51
C PHE A 35 20.40 10.93 -11.42
N CYS A 36 19.33 11.56 -10.93
CA CYS A 36 18.59 12.57 -11.67
C CYS A 36 19.29 13.95 -11.74
N GLY A 37 20.47 14.12 -11.13
CA GLY A 37 21.22 15.37 -11.20
C GLY A 37 20.58 16.53 -10.43
N LEU A 38 19.61 16.22 -9.54
CA LEU A 38 19.22 17.14 -8.47
C LEU A 38 20.38 17.11 -7.47
N THR A 39 21.32 18.03 -7.68
CA THR A 39 22.52 18.25 -6.90
C THR A 39 22.18 18.37 -5.42
N PHE A 40 22.16 17.24 -4.73
CA PHE A 40 22.72 17.19 -3.40
C PHE A 40 24.20 16.86 -3.63
N ASP A 41 25.09 17.82 -3.36
CA ASP A 41 26.51 17.53 -3.15
C ASP A 41 26.59 16.57 -1.96
N LEU A 42 26.40 15.28 -2.25
CA LEU A 42 26.65 14.19 -1.34
C LEU A 42 28.02 13.67 -1.75
N ASP A 43 29.08 14.37 -1.29
CA ASP A 43 30.46 13.87 -1.25
C ASP A 43 30.54 12.43 -0.72
N ILE A 44 29.50 12.01 0.02
CA ILE A 44 29.21 10.65 0.49
C ILE A 44 29.18 9.56 -0.61
N VAL A 45 28.75 9.87 -1.85
CA VAL A 45 28.77 8.88 -2.96
C VAL A 45 30.15 8.79 -3.61
N ILE A 46 30.88 9.91 -3.62
CA ILE A 46 32.30 9.94 -4.01
C ILE A 46 33.12 9.13 -2.98
N ASP A 47 32.82 9.29 -1.69
CA ASP A 47 33.33 8.46 -0.57
C ASP A 47 33.03 6.96 -0.76
N LEU A 48 31.87 6.58 -1.30
CA LEU A 48 31.55 5.15 -1.57
C LEU A 48 32.47 4.55 -2.65
N SER A 49 32.84 5.36 -3.65
CA SER A 49 33.79 4.96 -4.69
C SER A 49 35.23 4.89 -4.17
N GLU A 50 35.59 5.76 -3.22
CA GLU A 50 36.89 5.75 -2.54
C GLU A 50 37.01 4.64 -1.48
N LEU A 51 35.89 4.24 -0.87
CA LEU A 51 35.82 3.10 0.05
C LEU A 51 35.97 1.75 -0.67
N LEU A 52 35.39 1.60 -1.87
CA LEU A 52 35.67 0.45 -2.75
C LEU A 52 37.15 0.37 -3.15
N ARG A 53 37.87 1.50 -3.08
CA ARG A 53 39.32 1.59 -3.29
C ARG A 53 40.15 1.38 -2.01
N GLY A 54 39.51 1.10 -0.87
CA GLY A 54 40.18 0.63 0.34
C GLY A 54 40.87 1.71 1.19
N GLN A 55 40.52 2.99 1.04
CA GLN A 55 41.03 4.04 1.91
C GLN A 55 40.08 4.27 3.09
N SER A 56 40.46 3.76 4.27
CA SER A 56 39.69 3.88 5.50
C SER A 56 39.90 5.22 6.20
N GLN A 57 38.82 5.91 6.55
CA GLN A 57 38.78 6.91 7.61
C GLN A 57 37.49 6.73 8.42
N ILE A 58 37.57 6.91 9.74
CA ILE A 58 36.46 6.82 10.72
C ILE A 58 35.23 7.68 10.33
N PHE A 59 35.44 8.70 9.48
CA PHE A 59 34.41 9.50 8.82
C PHE A 59 33.42 8.67 7.98
N GLY A 60 33.86 7.55 7.39
CA GLY A 60 32.99 6.66 6.61
C GLY A 60 31.86 6.06 7.45
N ILE A 61 32.13 5.55 8.67
CA ILE A 61 31.09 4.97 9.54
C ILE A 61 30.02 5.99 9.94
N LEU A 62 30.44 7.23 10.24
CA LEU A 62 29.52 8.31 10.62
C LEU A 62 28.68 8.77 9.42
N ASN A 63 29.29 8.79 8.22
CA ASN A 63 28.60 9.08 6.96
C ASN A 63 27.57 7.99 6.65
N TYR A 64 27.91 6.71 6.83
CA TYR A 64 26.95 5.60 6.62
C TYR A 64 25.79 5.63 7.61
N ALA A 65 26.06 5.85 8.90
CA ALA A 65 25.01 6.00 9.89
C ALA A 65 24.07 7.18 9.54
N SER A 66 24.64 8.30 9.06
CA SER A 66 23.86 9.45 8.63
C SER A 66 22.98 9.15 7.41
N ILE A 67 23.49 8.44 6.40
CA ILE A 67 22.69 8.00 5.24
C ILE A 67 21.53 7.13 5.71
N VAL A 68 21.78 6.16 6.60
CA VAL A 68 20.73 5.26 7.11
C VAL A 68 19.64 6.06 7.82
N ILE A 69 20.01 7.05 8.65
CA ILE A 69 19.05 7.92 9.34
C ILE A 69 18.26 8.77 8.34
N ILE A 70 18.93 9.42 7.38
CA ILE A 70 18.28 10.26 6.36
C ILE A 70 17.35 9.41 5.49
N SER A 71 17.80 8.22 5.10
CA SER A 71 17.03 7.21 4.36
C SER A 71 15.78 6.82 5.15
N TYR A 72 15.90 6.57 6.45
CA TYR A 72 14.76 6.22 7.28
C TYR A 72 13.73 7.36 7.39
N ILE A 73 14.19 8.60 7.59
CA ILE A 73 13.35 9.81 7.65
C ILE A 73 12.65 10.04 6.29
N ALA A 74 13.39 9.97 5.19
CA ALA A 74 12.85 10.09 3.84
C ALA A 74 11.81 8.99 3.57
N GLY A 75 12.07 7.77 4.01
CA GLY A 75 11.14 6.65 3.93
C GLY A 75 9.80 6.91 4.63
N HIS A 76 9.84 7.46 5.85
CA HIS A 76 8.62 7.88 6.57
C HIS A 76 7.83 8.93 5.79
N PHE A 77 8.52 9.94 5.26
CA PHE A 77 7.89 10.98 4.44
C PHE A 77 7.21 10.40 3.19
N ILE A 78 7.90 9.51 2.47
CA ILE A 78 7.37 8.80 1.31
C ILE A 78 6.16 7.96 1.71
N SER A 79 6.21 7.27 2.85
CA SER A 79 5.12 6.42 3.30
C SER A 79 3.85 7.18 3.63
N ILE A 80 3.96 8.34 4.29
CA ILE A 80 2.80 9.19 4.59
C ILE A 80 2.22 9.74 3.30
N THR A 81 3.09 10.22 2.41
CA THR A 81 2.69 10.79 1.12
C THR A 81 2.01 9.73 0.23
N SER A 82 2.56 8.52 0.19
CA SER A 82 2.02 7.43 -0.64
C SER A 82 0.66 6.95 -0.15
N ALA A 83 0.41 6.96 1.17
CA ALA A 83 -0.92 6.71 1.74
C ALA A 83 -1.93 7.80 1.30
N PHE A 84 -1.52 9.06 1.34
CA PHE A 84 -2.41 10.18 0.98
C PHE A 84 -2.79 10.19 -0.50
N PHE A 85 -1.86 9.87 -1.41
CA PHE A 85 -2.09 9.89 -2.85
C PHE A 85 -2.57 8.54 -3.39
N ILE A 86 -1.76 7.48 -3.26
CA ILE A 86 -1.97 6.20 -3.97
C ILE A 86 -3.06 5.38 -3.30
N GLU A 87 -2.98 5.18 -1.99
CA GLU A 87 -3.98 4.37 -1.27
C GLU A 87 -5.35 5.05 -1.31
N LYS A 88 -5.40 6.37 -1.09
CA LYS A 88 -6.65 7.12 -1.20
C LYS A 88 -7.26 7.07 -2.61
N TYR A 89 -6.43 7.13 -3.65
CA TYR A 89 -6.90 6.98 -5.02
C TYR A 89 -7.51 5.59 -5.24
N MET A 90 -6.80 4.53 -4.83
CA MET A 90 -7.28 3.16 -4.97
C MET A 90 -8.58 2.91 -4.19
N ASN A 91 -8.65 3.35 -2.92
CA ASN A 91 -9.87 3.21 -2.10
C ASN A 91 -11.06 3.95 -2.73
N LYS A 92 -10.82 5.06 -3.44
CA LYS A 92 -11.88 5.78 -4.16
C LYS A 92 -12.33 5.07 -5.44
N GLU A 93 -11.39 4.49 -6.19
CA GLU A 93 -11.65 3.88 -7.50
C GLU A 93 -12.17 2.43 -7.42
N LEU A 94 -11.79 1.68 -6.38
CA LEU A 94 -12.14 0.27 -6.19
C LEU A 94 -12.97 0.01 -4.92
N GLY A 95 -12.95 0.94 -3.95
CA GLY A 95 -13.42 0.68 -2.60
C GLY A 95 -12.38 -0.07 -1.76
N TYR A 96 -12.66 -0.22 -0.46
CA TYR A 96 -11.84 -1.03 0.42
C TYR A 96 -11.91 -2.51 0.06
N PRO A 97 -10.81 -3.28 0.21
CA PRO A 97 -10.83 -4.72 -0.05
C PRO A 97 -11.86 -5.49 0.77
N SER A 98 -12.16 -5.05 2.00
CA SER A 98 -13.19 -5.65 2.85
C SER A 98 -14.59 -5.61 2.22
N LYS A 99 -14.82 -4.67 1.30
CA LYS A 99 -16.08 -4.46 0.59
C LYS A 99 -16.10 -5.20 -0.74
N TYR A 100 -15.14 -4.93 -1.63
CA TYR A 100 -15.19 -5.49 -2.98
C TYR A 100 -14.90 -7.00 -3.05
N LEU A 101 -14.24 -7.59 -2.04
CA LEU A 101 -14.01 -9.04 -1.98
C LEU A 101 -15.32 -9.84 -2.02
N PHE A 102 -16.40 -9.30 -1.43
CA PHE A 102 -17.71 -9.95 -1.34
C PHE A 102 -18.72 -9.42 -2.37
N LYS A 103 -18.29 -8.56 -3.31
CA LYS A 103 -19.18 -7.93 -4.30
C LYS A 103 -20.04 -8.93 -5.09
N LYS A 104 -19.52 -10.13 -5.38
CA LYS A 104 -20.26 -11.19 -6.08
C LYS A 104 -21.50 -11.70 -5.33
N LEU A 105 -21.50 -11.60 -3.98
CA LEU A 105 -22.68 -11.91 -3.16
C LEU A 105 -23.76 -10.84 -3.33
N ILE A 106 -23.34 -9.57 -3.51
CA ILE A 106 -24.22 -8.41 -3.66
C ILE A 106 -24.89 -8.43 -5.04
N ASP A 107 -24.10 -8.65 -6.10
CA ASP A 107 -24.56 -8.64 -7.50
C ASP A 107 -25.66 -9.68 -7.80
N THR A 108 -25.79 -10.72 -6.97
CA THR A 108 -26.85 -11.76 -7.10
C THR A 108 -28.17 -11.33 -6.45
N SER A 109 -28.18 -10.28 -5.63
CA SER A 109 -29.32 -9.91 -4.77
C SER A 109 -29.93 -8.53 -5.05
N GLU A 110 -29.24 -7.60 -5.73
CA GLU A 110 -29.83 -6.33 -6.17
C GLU A 110 -28.87 -5.58 -7.09
N SER A 111 -29.35 -5.19 -8.27
CA SER A 111 -28.69 -4.27 -9.17
C SER A 111 -28.70 -2.86 -8.59
N ILE A 112 -27.70 -2.51 -7.78
CA ILE A 112 -27.45 -1.10 -7.42
C ILE A 112 -25.98 -0.83 -7.65
N CYS A 113 -25.67 -0.41 -8.89
CA CYS A 113 -24.58 0.51 -9.12
C CYS A 113 -24.90 1.80 -8.35
N SER A 114 -24.47 1.88 -7.09
CA SER A 114 -24.26 3.15 -6.42
C SER A 114 -22.82 3.57 -6.75
N PRO A 115 -22.60 4.41 -7.79
CA PRO A 115 -21.37 5.20 -7.80
C PRO A 115 -21.34 5.93 -6.47
N SER A 116 -20.23 5.79 -5.75
CA SER A 116 -19.95 6.49 -4.50
C SER A 116 -20.61 7.87 -4.51
N CYS A 117 -21.61 8.04 -3.63
CA CYS A 117 -22.24 9.32 -3.39
C CYS A 117 -21.17 10.40 -3.15
N ASP A 118 -21.46 11.64 -3.58
CA ASP A 118 -20.67 12.86 -3.33
C ASP A 118 -19.52 13.26 -4.29
N GLU A 119 -19.67 13.08 -5.61
CA GLU A 119 -18.93 13.96 -6.55
C GLU A 119 -19.77 15.11 -7.14
N ARG A 120 -21.11 14.98 -7.18
CA ARG A 120 -21.98 16.00 -7.79
C ARG A 120 -22.21 17.21 -6.88
N SER A 121 -22.22 17.01 -5.56
CA SER A 121 -22.34 18.03 -4.51
C SER A 121 -21.00 18.62 -4.05
N ALA A 122 -19.88 18.17 -4.62
CA ALA A 122 -18.55 18.55 -4.15
C ALA A 122 -18.25 20.04 -4.43
N ASP A 123 -17.93 20.76 -3.36
CA ASP A 123 -17.47 22.15 -3.37
C ASP A 123 -16.34 22.36 -4.41
N LYS A 124 -16.27 23.57 -4.98
CA LYS A 124 -15.32 23.95 -6.06
C LYS A 124 -13.87 23.66 -5.64
N LYS A 125 -13.55 23.82 -4.35
CA LYS A 125 -12.26 23.48 -3.74
C LYS A 125 -11.94 21.98 -3.81
N THR A 126 -12.93 21.12 -3.56
CA THR A 126 -12.79 19.66 -3.63
C THR A 126 -12.58 19.19 -5.07
N LYS A 127 -13.26 19.81 -6.05
CA LYS A 127 -13.06 19.52 -7.48
C LYS A 127 -11.65 19.88 -7.95
N ILE A 128 -11.11 21.04 -7.53
CA ILE A 128 -9.73 21.44 -7.86
C ILE A 128 -8.73 20.47 -7.24
N LYS A 129 -8.87 20.15 -5.94
CA LYS A 129 -8.02 19.18 -5.26
C LYS A 129 -7.99 17.82 -5.98
N ASN A 130 -9.17 17.31 -6.35
CA ASN A 130 -9.29 16.04 -7.05
C ASN A 130 -8.63 16.07 -8.43
N ARG A 131 -8.68 17.21 -9.16
CA ARG A 131 -7.97 17.36 -10.43
C ARG A 131 -6.45 17.36 -10.25
N ILE A 132 -5.93 18.01 -9.22
CA ILE A 132 -4.48 18.01 -8.93
C ILE A 132 -4.01 16.59 -8.62
N ILE A 133 -4.74 15.86 -7.77
CA ILE A 133 -4.41 14.46 -7.43
C ILE A 133 -4.44 13.58 -8.70
N LYS A 134 -5.47 13.72 -9.53
CA LYS A 134 -5.56 12.98 -10.80
C LYS A 134 -4.43 13.34 -11.77
N CYS A 135 -3.99 14.60 -11.78
CA CYS A 135 -2.84 15.01 -12.58
C CYS A 135 -1.57 14.31 -12.10
N VAL A 136 -1.25 14.36 -10.80
CA VAL A 136 -0.07 13.68 -10.23
C VAL A 136 -0.10 12.17 -10.49
N LEU A 137 -1.27 11.54 -10.40
CA LEU A 137 -1.47 10.10 -10.60
C LEU A 137 -1.80 9.72 -12.05
N CYS A 138 -1.59 10.62 -13.01
CA CYS A 138 -1.79 10.37 -14.44
C CYS A 138 -1.19 9.03 -14.93
N PRO A 139 0.06 8.65 -14.58
CA PRO A 139 0.61 7.37 -15.06
C PRO A 139 -0.19 6.17 -14.54
N ILE A 140 -0.73 6.21 -13.33
CA ILE A 140 -1.60 5.15 -12.80
C ILE A 140 -2.93 5.12 -13.55
N ILE A 141 -3.56 6.28 -13.75
CA ILE A 141 -4.87 6.40 -14.43
C ILE A 141 -4.79 5.84 -15.85
N LEU A 142 -3.68 6.12 -16.55
CA LEU A 142 -3.46 5.63 -17.90
C LEU A 142 -3.36 4.09 -17.94
N TRP A 143 -2.68 3.50 -16.95
CA TRP A 143 -2.66 2.04 -16.78
C TRP A 143 -4.01 1.45 -16.41
N ASP A 144 -4.78 2.10 -15.54
CA ASP A 144 -6.11 1.64 -15.14
C ASP A 144 -7.09 1.67 -16.33
N PHE A 145 -6.93 2.64 -17.23
CA PHE A 145 -7.65 2.69 -18.50
C PHE A 145 -7.23 1.54 -19.43
N ILE A 146 -5.92 1.31 -19.61
CA ILE A 146 -5.40 0.24 -20.49
C ILE A 146 -5.82 -1.15 -20.00
N THR A 147 -5.75 -1.39 -18.70
CA THR A 147 -5.96 -2.74 -18.10
C THR A 147 -7.40 -2.98 -17.67
N GLN A 148 -8.28 -1.99 -17.85
CA GLN A 148 -9.70 -2.03 -17.50
C GLN A 148 -9.98 -2.53 -16.07
N LYS A 149 -9.04 -2.34 -15.14
CA LYS A 149 -9.10 -2.82 -13.75
C LYS A 149 -9.22 -4.36 -13.59
N LEU A 150 -9.22 -5.13 -14.69
CA LEU A 150 -9.52 -6.57 -14.73
C LEU A 150 -8.51 -7.44 -13.97
N CYS A 151 -7.25 -7.02 -13.94
CA CYS A 151 -6.16 -7.87 -13.43
C CYS A 151 -6.08 -7.95 -11.89
N TYR A 152 -6.70 -7.03 -11.15
CA TYR A 152 -6.49 -6.95 -9.69
C TYR A 152 -7.74 -6.76 -8.83
N SER A 153 -8.89 -6.33 -9.39
CA SER A 153 -10.15 -6.11 -8.65
C SER A 153 -11.06 -7.35 -8.56
N GLN A 154 -10.50 -8.55 -8.67
CA GLN A 154 -11.28 -9.79 -8.70
C GLN A 154 -11.91 -10.06 -7.33
N SER A 155 -13.23 -10.27 -7.33
CA SER A 155 -13.98 -10.73 -6.16
C SER A 155 -13.69 -12.21 -5.88
N LEU A 156 -14.01 -12.66 -4.66
CA LEU A 156 -13.86 -14.05 -4.29
C LEU A 156 -14.78 -14.96 -5.12
N PRO A 157 -14.37 -16.22 -5.40
CA PRO A 157 -15.28 -17.22 -5.92
C PRO A 157 -16.51 -17.32 -5.02
N PHE A 158 -17.71 -17.38 -5.62
CA PHE A 158 -18.98 -17.25 -4.91
C PHE A 158 -19.09 -18.19 -3.70
N HIS A 159 -18.70 -19.45 -3.86
CA HIS A 159 -18.76 -20.44 -2.78
C HIS A 159 -17.88 -20.06 -1.58
N LEU A 160 -16.64 -19.63 -1.83
CA LEU A 160 -15.72 -19.20 -0.79
C LEU A 160 -16.19 -17.88 -0.14
N ALA A 161 -16.69 -16.95 -0.95
CA ALA A 161 -17.24 -15.69 -0.46
C ALA A 161 -18.42 -15.93 0.49
N ASN A 162 -19.38 -16.77 0.09
CA ASN A 162 -20.60 -17.03 0.83
C ASN A 162 -20.31 -17.71 2.18
N THR A 163 -19.53 -18.80 2.15
CA THR A 163 -19.13 -19.54 3.36
C THR A 163 -18.38 -18.66 4.35
N THR A 164 -17.37 -17.93 3.87
CA THR A 164 -16.57 -17.03 4.72
C THR A 164 -17.43 -15.92 5.31
N TRP A 165 -18.32 -15.32 4.51
CA TRP A 165 -19.20 -14.24 4.97
C TRP A 165 -20.18 -14.69 6.05
N LEU A 166 -20.78 -15.88 5.91
CA LEU A 166 -21.67 -16.45 6.93
C LEU A 166 -20.94 -16.63 8.27
N MET A 167 -19.75 -17.23 8.25
CA MET A 167 -18.94 -17.44 9.46
C MET A 167 -18.53 -16.13 10.12
N ILE A 168 -18.16 -15.12 9.33
CA ILE A 168 -17.85 -13.79 9.82
C ILE A 168 -19.05 -13.19 10.53
N LYS A 169 -20.22 -13.19 9.87
CA LYS A 169 -21.45 -12.60 10.41
C LYS A 169 -21.84 -13.25 11.74
N GLU A 170 -21.83 -14.59 11.81
CA GLU A 170 -22.08 -15.32 13.06
C GLU A 170 -21.07 -14.96 14.15
N GLY A 171 -19.79 -14.82 13.80
CA GLY A 171 -18.74 -14.41 14.72
C GLY A 171 -18.99 -13.06 15.36
N TYR A 172 -19.39 -12.07 14.55
CA TYR A 172 -19.71 -10.74 15.06
C TYR A 172 -20.96 -10.74 15.95
N GLU A 173 -22.02 -11.44 15.53
CA GLU A 173 -23.26 -11.55 16.32
C GLU A 173 -23.02 -12.23 17.68
N LYS A 174 -22.20 -13.30 17.72
CA LYS A 174 -21.92 -14.07 18.95
C LYS A 174 -20.98 -13.34 19.92
N LYS A 175 -19.92 -12.68 19.42
CA LYS A 175 -18.83 -12.18 20.29
C LYS A 175 -18.87 -10.68 20.59
N PHE A 176 -19.37 -9.86 19.68
CA PHE A 176 -19.27 -8.40 19.81
C PHE A 176 -20.61 -7.73 20.10
N ILE A 177 -21.71 -8.50 20.27
CA ILE A 177 -23.07 -8.01 20.54
C ILE A 177 -23.40 -6.80 19.66
N THR A 178 -23.02 -6.87 18.39
CA THR A 178 -23.20 -5.76 17.46
C THR A 178 -24.66 -5.75 16.98
N ASN A 179 -25.30 -4.58 17.00
CA ASN A 179 -26.66 -4.42 16.48
C ASN A 179 -26.75 -4.93 15.04
N ARG A 180 -27.75 -5.80 14.75
CA ARG A 180 -28.01 -6.37 13.41
C ARG A 180 -28.02 -5.33 12.28
N GLN A 181 -28.35 -4.07 12.58
CA GLN A 181 -28.40 -2.97 11.61
C GLN A 181 -27.01 -2.54 11.10
N LEU A 182 -25.95 -2.63 11.91
CA LEU A 182 -24.57 -2.32 11.47
C LEU A 182 -23.96 -3.44 10.61
N LEU A 183 -24.40 -4.68 10.82
CA LEU A 183 -24.04 -5.86 10.02
C LEU A 183 -24.93 -6.05 8.78
N GLN A 184 -26.03 -5.28 8.68
CA GLN A 184 -26.94 -5.26 7.54
C GLN A 184 -26.45 -4.37 6.40
N ASP A 185 -25.35 -3.64 6.58
CA ASP A 185 -24.75 -2.92 5.47
C ASP A 185 -24.25 -3.96 4.45
N LYS A 186 -25.02 -4.11 3.36
CA LYS A 186 -24.82 -5.12 2.30
C LYS A 186 -23.47 -4.95 1.59
N ASN A 187 -22.71 -3.91 1.93
CA ASN A 187 -21.49 -3.46 1.26
C ASN A 187 -20.19 -4.05 1.83
N GLY A 188 -20.23 -4.93 2.83
CA GLY A 188 -19.05 -5.49 3.50
C GLY A 188 -18.75 -4.84 4.86
N LEU A 189 -17.66 -5.25 5.51
CA LEU A 189 -17.26 -4.68 6.81
C LEU A 189 -16.77 -3.24 6.62
N ASP A 190 -17.52 -2.29 7.20
CA ASP A 190 -17.12 -0.88 7.25
C ASP A 190 -15.90 -0.68 8.18
N ASP A 191 -15.08 0.32 7.88
CA ASP A 191 -13.66 0.44 8.27
C ASP A 191 -13.31 0.00 9.71
N ASP A 192 -14.10 0.39 10.72
CA ASP A 192 -13.83 0.06 12.12
C ASP A 192 -14.12 -1.41 12.48
N LEU A 193 -15.06 -2.06 11.79
CA LEU A 193 -15.34 -3.48 12.01
C LEU A 193 -14.17 -4.33 11.52
N PHE A 194 -13.53 -3.97 10.40
CA PHE A 194 -12.33 -4.65 9.95
C PHE A 194 -11.19 -4.53 10.97
N ARG A 195 -11.01 -3.33 11.56
CA ARG A 195 -10.04 -3.12 12.64
C ARG A 195 -10.35 -4.01 13.86
N LEU A 196 -11.62 -4.21 14.20
CA LEU A 196 -12.02 -5.11 15.28
C LEU A 196 -11.65 -6.58 14.99
N ALA A 197 -11.93 -7.08 13.77
CA ALA A 197 -11.51 -8.41 13.35
C ALA A 197 -9.98 -8.55 13.37
N TYR A 198 -9.26 -7.54 12.89
CA TYR A 198 -7.79 -7.52 12.93
C TYR A 198 -7.27 -7.67 14.36
N HIS A 199 -7.75 -6.85 15.31
CA HIS A 199 -7.31 -6.94 16.70
C HIS A 199 -7.63 -8.29 17.33
N TYR A 200 -8.82 -8.84 17.05
CA TYR A 200 -9.21 -10.16 17.53
C TYR A 200 -8.28 -11.26 17.00
N VAL A 201 -8.07 -11.32 15.69
CA VAL A 201 -7.17 -12.30 15.07
C VAL A 201 -5.75 -12.16 15.61
N TYR A 202 -5.29 -10.92 15.76
CA TYR A 202 -3.96 -10.64 16.28
C TYR A 202 -3.82 -11.12 17.73
N GLU A 203 -4.80 -10.92 18.60
CA GLU A 203 -4.77 -11.41 19.99
C GLU A 203 -4.77 -12.94 20.07
N PHE A 204 -5.65 -13.59 19.29
CA PHE A 204 -5.98 -15.00 19.48
C PHE A 204 -5.23 -15.97 18.55
N SER A 205 -4.47 -15.49 17.55
CA SER A 205 -3.78 -16.37 16.60
C SER A 205 -2.32 -15.99 16.30
N LYS A 206 -1.40 -16.51 17.11
CA LYS A 206 0.05 -16.32 16.92
C LYS A 206 0.56 -16.79 15.55
N GLN A 207 -0.05 -17.84 14.99
CA GLN A 207 0.34 -18.41 13.69
C GLN A 207 0.02 -17.47 12.51
N HIS A 208 -1.06 -16.68 12.59
CA HIS A 208 -1.43 -15.73 11.54
C HIS A 208 -0.76 -14.36 11.72
N GLN A 209 -0.34 -13.98 12.93
CA GLN A 209 0.32 -12.68 13.20
C GLN A 209 1.48 -12.39 12.25
N THR A 210 2.46 -13.31 12.13
CA THR A 210 3.64 -13.11 11.28
C THR A 210 3.26 -12.93 9.81
N LYS A 211 2.30 -13.73 9.32
CA LYS A 211 1.84 -13.65 7.93
C LYS A 211 1.12 -12.34 7.64
N ILE A 212 0.28 -11.88 8.58
CA ILE A 212 -0.42 -10.60 8.51
C ILE A 212 0.59 -9.45 8.48
N GLN A 213 1.56 -9.41 9.40
CA GLN A 213 2.62 -8.40 9.44
C GLN A 213 3.46 -8.37 8.15
N ASN A 214 3.77 -9.53 7.57
CA ASN A 214 4.50 -9.61 6.30
C ASN A 214 3.70 -9.00 5.15
N TYR A 215 2.38 -9.25 5.08
CA TYR A 215 1.56 -8.58 4.08
C TYR A 215 1.46 -7.08 4.32
N VAL A 216 1.45 -6.64 5.58
CA VAL A 216 1.48 -5.22 5.93
C VAL A 216 2.73 -4.54 5.39
N ALA A 217 3.89 -5.15 5.62
CA ALA A 217 5.17 -4.68 5.09
C ALA A 217 5.21 -4.68 3.57
N LEU A 218 4.74 -5.74 2.91
CA LEU A 218 4.76 -5.85 1.45
C LEU A 218 3.83 -4.84 0.77
N TYR A 219 2.61 -4.63 1.28
CA TYR A 219 1.73 -3.63 0.67
C TYR A 219 2.30 -2.22 0.87
N GLY A 220 2.85 -1.92 2.06
CA GLY A 220 3.45 -0.61 2.36
C GLY A 220 4.66 -0.33 1.47
N PHE A 221 5.53 -1.33 1.31
CA PHE A 221 6.66 -1.28 0.39
C PHE A 221 6.24 -0.99 -1.05
N CYS A 222 5.32 -1.80 -1.61
CA CYS A 222 4.88 -1.61 -2.99
C CYS A 222 4.27 -0.22 -3.21
N ARG A 223 3.47 0.27 -2.25
CA ARG A 223 2.88 1.61 -2.30
C ARG A 223 3.97 2.70 -2.32
N ASN A 224 4.99 2.57 -1.48
CA ASN A 224 6.06 3.56 -1.34
C ASN A 224 6.94 3.60 -2.58
N ILE A 225 7.35 2.43 -3.09
CA ILE A 225 8.14 2.33 -4.33
C ILE A 225 7.34 2.84 -5.54
N CYS A 226 6.02 2.57 -5.59
CA CYS A 226 5.16 3.12 -6.63
C CYS A 226 5.21 4.66 -6.65
N LEU A 227 5.13 5.32 -5.48
CA LEU A 227 5.23 6.78 -5.41
C LEU A 227 6.58 7.28 -5.93
N ILE A 228 7.67 6.60 -5.59
CA ILE A 228 9.01 6.96 -6.05
C ILE A 228 9.09 6.91 -7.59
N PHE A 229 8.53 5.87 -8.23
CA PHE A 229 8.50 5.78 -9.69
C PHE A 229 7.56 6.80 -10.35
N ILE A 230 6.50 7.25 -9.66
CA ILE A 230 5.67 8.37 -10.14
C ILE A 230 6.50 9.65 -10.13
N ILE A 231 7.26 9.90 -9.06
CA ILE A 231 8.14 11.06 -8.97
C ILE A 231 9.22 10.97 -10.08
N SER A 232 9.85 9.81 -10.26
CA SER A 232 10.86 9.63 -11.32
C SER A 232 10.26 9.84 -12.71
N PHE A 233 9.03 9.37 -12.95
CA PHE A 233 8.30 9.62 -14.19
C PHE A 233 8.12 11.12 -14.42
N TRP A 234 7.63 11.87 -13.43
CA TRP A 234 7.45 13.32 -13.55
C TRP A 234 8.74 14.12 -13.71
N VAL A 235 9.88 13.65 -13.18
CA VAL A 235 11.19 14.26 -13.41
C VAL A 235 11.74 13.91 -14.81
N SER A 236 11.46 12.70 -15.30
CA SER A 236 11.91 12.23 -16.61
C SER A 236 11.19 12.93 -17.79
N VAL A 237 9.94 13.37 -17.61
CA VAL A 237 9.16 14.09 -18.65
C VAL A 237 9.79 15.43 -19.07
N PRO A 238 10.07 16.40 -18.16
CA PRO A 238 10.67 17.67 -18.55
C PRO A 238 12.10 17.51 -19.05
N THR A 239 12.87 16.56 -18.51
CA THR A 239 14.22 16.28 -19.01
C THR A 239 14.20 15.73 -20.43
N PHE A 240 13.21 14.90 -20.78
CA PHE A 240 12.98 14.46 -22.15
C PHE A 240 12.62 15.64 -23.07
N ILE A 241 11.70 16.52 -22.66
CA ILE A 241 11.31 17.70 -23.45
C ILE A 241 12.52 18.59 -23.72
N TYR A 242 13.34 18.87 -22.69
CA TYR A 242 14.55 19.68 -22.84
C TYR A 242 15.58 19.04 -23.79
N ARG A 243 15.82 17.74 -23.67
CA ARG A 243 16.76 17.02 -24.56
C ARG A 243 16.27 16.94 -26.00
N LEU A 244 14.95 16.81 -26.19
CA LEU A 244 14.32 16.84 -27.50
C LEU A 244 14.53 18.20 -28.17
N CYS A 245 14.34 19.31 -27.44
CA CYS A 245 14.56 20.66 -27.96
C CYS A 245 16.03 20.99 -28.25
N THR A 246 16.96 20.41 -27.52
CA THR A 246 18.41 20.66 -27.67
C THR A 246 19.10 19.71 -28.65
N HIS A 247 18.36 18.79 -29.29
CA HIS A 247 18.89 17.74 -30.17
C HIS A 247 20.04 16.92 -29.54
N SER A 248 20.01 16.73 -28.22
CA SER A 248 20.93 15.86 -27.49
C SER A 248 20.38 14.43 -27.42
N ASP A 249 21.14 13.49 -26.85
CA ASP A 249 20.76 12.06 -26.73
C ASP A 249 19.41 11.87 -26.00
N TYR A 250 18.31 11.90 -26.75
CA TYR A 250 16.93 11.79 -26.23
C TYR A 250 16.53 10.34 -25.92
N LEU A 251 17.25 9.35 -26.47
CA LEU A 251 16.97 7.92 -26.29
C LEU A 251 17.05 7.49 -24.82
N TYR A 252 18.04 7.99 -24.07
CA TYR A 252 18.17 7.68 -22.65
C TYR A 252 17.00 8.23 -21.82
N SER A 253 16.55 9.44 -22.11
CA SER A 253 15.38 10.04 -21.44
C SER A 253 14.09 9.31 -21.81
N LEU A 254 13.94 8.90 -23.07
CA LEU A 254 12.79 8.09 -23.50
C LEU A 254 12.76 6.74 -22.77
N LEU A 255 13.90 6.05 -22.70
CA LEU A 255 14.03 4.79 -21.97
C LEU A 255 13.68 4.96 -20.48
N SER A 256 14.15 6.03 -19.85
CA SER A 256 13.84 6.36 -18.45
C SER A 256 12.34 6.57 -18.20
N ILE A 257 11.65 7.28 -19.10
CA ILE A 257 10.19 7.45 -19.04
C ILE A 257 9.48 6.10 -19.16
N MET A 258 9.85 5.29 -20.17
CA MET A 258 9.23 3.99 -20.41
C MET A 258 9.42 3.04 -19.23
N LEU A 259 10.63 3.00 -18.67
CA LEU A 259 10.96 2.15 -17.53
C LEU A 259 10.22 2.60 -16.26
N SER A 260 10.21 3.91 -15.97
CA SER A 260 9.46 4.47 -14.84
C SER A 260 7.96 4.18 -14.98
N PHE A 261 7.40 4.37 -16.19
CA PHE A 261 6.00 4.09 -16.48
C PHE A 261 5.63 2.61 -16.29
N PHE A 262 6.50 1.69 -16.73
CA PHE A 262 6.31 0.26 -16.50
C PHE A 262 6.38 -0.11 -15.01
N PHE A 263 7.36 0.40 -14.27
CA PHE A 263 7.49 0.08 -12.84
C PHE A 263 6.37 0.68 -11.99
N VAL A 264 5.84 1.86 -12.35
CA VAL A 264 4.62 2.40 -11.70
C VAL A 264 3.51 1.36 -11.72
N TYR A 265 3.29 0.70 -12.87
CA TYR A 265 2.27 -0.35 -13.00
C TYR A 265 2.57 -1.57 -12.14
N VAL A 266 3.77 -2.13 -12.24
CA VAL A 266 4.16 -3.34 -11.50
C VAL A 266 3.95 -3.15 -10.00
N PHE A 267 4.41 -2.02 -9.46
CA PHE A 267 4.29 -1.74 -8.03
C PHE A 267 2.88 -1.34 -7.60
N TYR A 268 2.12 -0.66 -8.46
CA TYR A 268 0.70 -0.38 -8.19
C TYR A 268 -0.13 -1.68 -8.12
N VAL A 269 0.01 -2.57 -9.11
CA VAL A 269 -0.67 -3.87 -9.09
C VAL A 269 -0.20 -4.73 -7.90
N GLY A 270 1.11 -4.69 -7.60
CA GLY A 270 1.67 -5.31 -6.39
C GLY A 270 0.99 -4.82 -5.12
N PHE A 271 0.87 -3.49 -4.97
CA PHE A 271 0.17 -2.86 -3.84
C PHE A 271 -1.27 -3.35 -3.71
N VAL A 272 -2.07 -3.28 -4.78
CA VAL A 272 -3.48 -3.72 -4.74
C VAL A 272 -3.59 -5.21 -4.39
N LYS A 273 -2.72 -6.05 -4.99
CA LYS A 273 -2.67 -7.49 -4.73
C LYS A 273 -2.37 -7.81 -3.26
N PHE A 274 -1.36 -7.16 -2.67
CA PHE A 274 -0.98 -7.43 -1.28
C PHE A 274 -1.97 -6.84 -0.29
N TYR A 275 -2.54 -5.67 -0.58
CA TYR A 275 -3.58 -5.10 0.26
C TYR A 275 -4.82 -6.02 0.30
N ARG A 276 -5.24 -6.54 -0.85
CA ARG A 276 -6.32 -7.54 -0.92
C ARG A 276 -6.00 -8.80 -0.11
N ARG A 277 -4.79 -9.34 -0.23
CA ARG A 277 -4.35 -10.54 0.51
C ARG A 277 -4.28 -10.33 2.01
N TYR A 278 -3.81 -9.15 2.44
CA TYR A 278 -3.80 -8.75 3.84
C TYR A 278 -5.23 -8.80 4.42
N THR A 279 -6.18 -8.13 3.77
CA THR A 279 -7.57 -8.11 4.22
C THR A 279 -8.19 -9.51 4.24
N LEU A 280 -7.97 -10.28 3.17
CA LEU A 280 -8.50 -11.64 3.07
C LEU A 280 -7.94 -12.56 4.15
N GLU A 281 -6.65 -12.47 4.46
CA GLU A 281 -6.03 -13.28 5.52
C GLU A 281 -6.65 -12.98 6.88
N VAL A 282 -6.84 -11.69 7.21
CA VAL A 282 -7.48 -11.26 8.46
C VAL A 282 -8.91 -11.81 8.53
N LEU A 283 -9.69 -11.69 7.47
CA LEU A 283 -11.08 -12.14 7.44
C LEU A 283 -11.22 -13.67 7.50
N MET A 284 -10.36 -14.41 6.80
CA MET A 284 -10.36 -15.87 6.86
C MET A 284 -9.89 -16.38 8.21
N ALA A 285 -8.83 -15.79 8.78
CA ALA A 285 -8.37 -16.14 10.11
C ALA A 285 -9.45 -15.85 11.16
N PHE A 286 -10.16 -14.73 11.02
CA PHE A 286 -11.30 -14.41 11.88
C PHE A 286 -12.38 -15.49 11.77
N ALA A 287 -12.77 -15.88 10.55
CA ALA A 287 -13.78 -16.92 10.32
C ALA A 287 -13.38 -18.28 10.95
N VAL A 288 -12.13 -18.73 10.75
CA VAL A 288 -11.63 -20.00 11.30
C VAL A 288 -11.60 -20.00 12.83
N LEU A 289 -11.25 -18.88 13.45
CA LEU A 289 -11.30 -18.75 14.90
C LEU A 289 -12.74 -18.88 15.45
N GLN A 290 -13.77 -18.54 14.65
CA GLN A 290 -15.15 -18.76 15.06
C GLN A 290 -15.56 -20.24 14.98
N SER A 291 -15.14 -20.98 13.95
CA SER A 291 -15.49 -22.41 13.84
C SER A 291 -14.89 -23.26 14.95
N ASN A 292 -13.69 -22.92 15.41
CA ASN A 292 -13.02 -23.69 16.46
C ASN A 292 -13.73 -23.58 17.82
N ASP A 293 -14.44 -22.47 18.06
CA ASP A 293 -15.23 -22.28 19.28
C ASP A 293 -16.60 -22.97 19.21
N THR A 294 -17.12 -23.30 18.02
CA THR A 294 -18.35 -24.09 17.87
C THR A 294 -18.15 -25.60 18.00
N ILE A 295 -16.90 -26.08 17.96
CA ILE A 295 -16.55 -27.50 18.07
C ILE A 295 -16.09 -27.87 19.50
N ARG A 296 -16.00 -26.88 20.41
CA ARG A 296 -15.78 -27.09 21.85
C ARG A 296 -17.06 -26.89 22.64
#